data_AF-A0A0N1FR24-F1
#
_entry.id   AF-A0A0N1FR24-F1
#
_cell.length_a   1.000
_cell.length_b   1.000
_cell.length_c   1.000
_cell.angle_alpha   90.00
_cell.angle_beta   90.00
_cell.angle_gamma   90.00
#
_symmetry.space_group_name_H-M   'P 1'
#
loop_
_entity.id
_entity.type
_entity.pdbx_description
1 polymer ?
#
loop_
_entity_poly.entity_id
_entity_poly.type
_entity_poly.pdbx_seq_one_letter_code
_entity_poly.pdbx_strand_id
1 'polypeptide(L)' 'MGPRLFFQRVPEGKVVKNRLHLDVRVGTGLVGEERVVALEAECARLVALGAVRVRLLRADGHNESCLLMQDIEGNEFCLD' A
#
# COMPACT_ATOMS: atom_id res chain seq x y z
N MET A 1 1.10 12.09 -19.34
CA MET A 1 1.35 12.94 -18.15
C MET A 1 0.27 12.63 -17.13
N GLY A 2 0.64 12.07 -15.98
CA GLY A 2 -0.30 11.78 -14.88
C GLY A 2 -0.47 12.98 -13.93
N PRO A 3 -1.39 12.89 -12.96
CA PRO A 3 -1.53 13.91 -11.93
C PRO A 3 -0.25 14.04 -11.10
N ARG A 4 0.01 15.23 -10.55
CA ARG A 4 1.10 15.45 -9.60
C ARG A 4 0.60 15.20 -8.18
N LEU A 5 1.37 14.45 -7.41
CA LEU A 5 1.16 14.24 -5.99
C LEU A 5 2.26 14.96 -5.21
N PHE A 6 1.90 15.59 -4.10
CA PHE A 6 2.83 16.25 -3.19
C PHE A 6 2.64 15.69 -1.78
N PHE A 7 3.75 15.34 -1.14
CA PHE A 7 3.79 14.91 0.26
C PHE A 7 4.46 16.02 1.06
N GLN A 8 3.65 16.80 1.77
CA GLN A 8 4.11 17.97 2.51
C GLN A 8 4.21 17.64 3.99
N ARG A 9 5.32 18.04 4.61
CA ARG A 9 5.47 17.97 6.06
C ARG A 9 4.66 19.08 6.69
N VAL A 10 3.83 18.73 7.65
CA VAL A 10 3.05 19.65 8.48
C VAL A 10 3.28 19.29 9.95
N PRO A 11 3.14 20.23 10.90
CA PRO A 11 3.41 19.94 12.31
C PRO A 11 2.36 19.02 12.95
N GLU A 12 1.17 18.90 12.39
CA GLU A 12 0.09 18.06 12.90
C GLU A 12 0.27 16.60 12.50
N GLY A 13 0.11 15.69 13.47
CA GLY A 13 -0.03 14.26 13.18
C GLY A 13 -1.40 13.92 12.61
N LYS A 14 -1.51 12.76 11.95
CA LYS A 14 -2.77 12.23 11.44
C LYS A 14 -3.74 11.89 12.59
N VAL A 15 -4.98 12.37 12.49
CA VAL A 15 -6.02 12.16 13.54
C VAL A 15 -7.13 11.21 13.08
N VAL A 16 -7.46 11.20 11.80
CA VAL A 16 -8.53 10.37 11.21
C VAL A 16 -8.05 9.72 9.92
N LYS A 17 -8.85 8.81 9.35
CA LYS A 17 -8.56 8.18 8.06
C LYS A 17 -8.48 9.21 6.94
N ASN A 18 -7.52 9.05 6.03
CA ASN A 18 -7.47 9.84 4.81
C ASN A 18 -8.73 9.59 3.96
N ARG A 19 -9.33 10.65 3.41
CA ARG A 19 -10.42 10.54 2.41
C ARG A 19 -9.86 10.32 1.01
N LEU A 20 -8.80 9.50 0.92
CA LEU A 20 -8.03 9.19 -0.28
C LEU A 20 -7.63 7.72 -0.21
N HIS A 21 -7.68 7.03 -1.33
CA HIS A 21 -7.10 5.70 -1.52
C HIS A 21 -5.96 5.81 -2.52
N LEU A 22 -4.79 5.27 -2.18
CA LEU A 22 -3.62 5.28 -3.04
C LEU A 22 -3.11 3.85 -3.21
N ASP A 23 -2.96 3.43 -4.46
CA ASP A 23 -2.41 2.13 -4.83
C ASP A 23 -1.02 2.31 -5.46
N VAL A 24 -0.05 1.56 -4.95
CA VAL A 24 1.30 1.45 -5.49
C VAL A 24 1.39 0.13 -6.21
N ARG A 25 1.60 0.17 -7.53
CA ARG A 25 1.61 -1.04 -8.35
C ARG A 25 2.88 -1.87 -8.16
N VAL A 26 2.70 -3.15 -7.84
CA VAL A 26 3.74 -4.16 -7.62
C VAL A 26 3.40 -5.44 -8.37
N GLY A 27 2.14 -5.89 -8.36
CA GLY A 27 1.69 -7.16 -8.89
C GLY A 27 1.16 -7.11 -10.32
N THR A 28 1.61 -6.16 -11.15
CA THR A 28 1.08 -5.97 -12.51
C THR A 28 1.27 -7.23 -13.35
N GLY A 29 0.15 -7.80 -13.84
CA GLY A 29 0.15 -9.02 -14.65
C GLY A 29 0.31 -10.33 -13.86
N LEU A 30 0.45 -10.25 -12.53
CA LEU A 30 0.49 -11.42 -11.65
C LEU A 30 -0.88 -11.68 -11.04
N VAL A 31 -1.19 -12.95 -10.75
CA VAL A 31 -2.42 -13.38 -10.08
C VAL A 31 -2.10 -14.44 -9.02
N GLY A 32 -3.07 -14.73 -8.14
CA GLY A 32 -2.96 -15.81 -7.17
C GLY A 32 -1.74 -15.69 -6.24
N GLU A 33 -1.06 -16.81 -5.97
CA GLU A 33 0.08 -16.84 -5.05
C GLU A 33 1.30 -16.08 -5.57
N GLU A 34 1.55 -16.05 -6.88
CA GLU A 34 2.68 -15.28 -7.43
C GLU A 34 2.53 -13.78 -7.13
N ARG A 35 1.31 -13.28 -7.25
CA ARG A 35 0.98 -11.91 -6.86
C ARG A 35 1.21 -11.68 -5.36
N VAL A 36 0.72 -12.58 -4.51
CA VAL A 36 0.91 -12.46 -3.04
C VAL A 36 2.39 -12.45 -2.67
N VAL A 37 3.21 -13.28 -3.30
CA VAL A 37 4.67 -13.28 -3.10
C VAL A 37 5.28 -11.94 -3.48
N ALA A 38 4.90 -11.35 -4.61
CA ALA A 38 5.38 -10.03 -5.02
C ALA A 38 4.98 -8.93 -4.01
N LEU A 39 3.73 -8.95 -3.54
CA LEU A 39 3.23 -8.01 -2.54
C LEU A 39 3.97 -8.13 -1.21
N GLU A 40 4.19 -9.35 -0.71
CA GLU A 40 4.90 -9.58 0.56
C GLU A 40 6.40 -9.23 0.45
N ALA A 41 7.02 -9.45 -0.71
CA ALA A 41 8.41 -9.05 -0.96
C ALA A 41 8.59 -7.53 -0.90
N GLU A 42 7.69 -6.78 -1.54
CA GLU A 42 7.72 -5.32 -1.47
C GLU A 42 7.33 -4.79 -0.09
N CYS A 43 6.36 -5.43 0.58
CA CYS A 43 6.02 -5.14 1.96
C CYS A 43 7.26 -5.27 2.86
N ALA A 44 8.03 -6.35 2.75
CA ALA A 44 9.25 -6.55 3.54
C ALA A 44 10.27 -5.42 3.32
N ARG A 45 10.45 -4.98 2.07
CA ARG A 45 11.33 -3.85 1.73
C ARG A 45 10.86 -2.55 2.37
N LEU A 46 9.56 -2.26 2.33
CA LEU A 46 8.97 -1.03 2.88
C LEU A 46 8.97 -1.04 4.41
N VAL A 47 8.74 -2.19 5.04
CA VAL A 47 8.84 -2.33 6.51
C VAL A 47 10.26 -2.02 6.98
N ALA A 48 11.29 -2.47 6.24
CA ALA A 48 12.68 -2.10 6.55
C ALA A 48 12.96 -0.59 6.43
N LEU A 49 12.11 0.17 5.73
CA LEU A 49 12.16 1.63 5.60
C LEU A 49 11.25 2.36 6.60
N GLY A 50 10.57 1.63 7.50
CA GLY A 50 9.73 2.18 8.54
C GLY A 50 8.22 2.16 8.27
N ALA A 51 7.78 1.59 7.14
CA ALA A 51 6.36 1.37 6.89
C ALA A 51 5.78 0.27 7.80
N VAL A 52 4.46 0.26 7.97
CA VAL A 52 3.75 -0.72 8.80
C VAL A 52 2.85 -1.59 7.92
N ARG A 53 2.99 -2.91 8.06
CA ARG A 53 2.08 -3.90 7.46
C ARG A 53 0.77 -3.92 8.23
N VAL A 54 -0.34 -3.63 7.54
CA VAL A 54 -1.66 -3.59 8.17
C VAL A 54 -2.45 -4.86 7.89
N ARG A 55 -2.70 -5.19 6.62
CA ARG A 55 -3.56 -6.32 6.26
C ARG A 55 -3.33 -6.79 4.83
N LEU A 56 -3.07 -8.09 4.65
CA LEU A 56 -3.22 -8.75 3.37
C LEU A 56 -4.71 -9.04 3.13
N LEU A 57 -5.22 -8.56 2.00
CA LEU A 57 -6.53 -8.92 1.45
C LEU A 57 -6.29 -9.93 0.34
N ARG A 58 -6.72 -11.17 0.56
CA ARG A 58 -6.64 -12.24 -0.45
C ARG A 58 -7.72 -12.02 -1.51
N ALA A 59 -7.43 -12.43 -2.74
CA ALA A 59 -8.39 -12.44 -3.83
C ALA A 59 -9.68 -13.19 -3.43
N ASP A 60 -10.83 -12.63 -3.80
CA ASP A 60 -12.17 -13.10 -3.43
C ASP A 60 -13.02 -13.53 -4.65
N GLY A 61 -12.36 -13.71 -5.79
CA GLY A 61 -12.99 -14.01 -7.08
C GLY A 61 -13.51 -12.77 -7.82
N HIS A 62 -13.52 -11.59 -7.20
CA HIS A 62 -13.87 -10.31 -7.84
C HIS A 62 -12.70 -9.33 -7.85
N ASN A 63 -11.96 -9.29 -6.75
CA ASN A 63 -10.77 -8.47 -6.58
C ASN A 63 -9.52 -9.36 -6.56
N GLU A 64 -8.44 -8.86 -7.11
CA GLU A 64 -7.12 -9.45 -6.93
C GLU A 64 -6.60 -9.18 -5.51
N SER A 65 -5.62 -9.97 -5.07
CA SER A 65 -5.02 -9.75 -3.74
C SER A 65 -4.36 -8.38 -3.66
N CYS A 66 -4.45 -7.69 -2.54
CA CYS A 66 -3.73 -6.45 -2.29
C CYS A 66 -3.28 -6.39 -0.82
N LEU A 67 -2.29 -5.55 -0.52
CA LEU A 67 -1.71 -5.49 0.83
C LEU A 67 -1.76 -4.05 1.35
N LEU A 68 -2.61 -3.82 2.36
CA LEU A 68 -2.76 -2.54 3.03
C LEU A 68 -1.55 -2.25 3.93
N MET A 69 -0.98 -1.07 3.73
CA MET A 69 0.20 -0.54 4.41
C MET A 69 -0.08 0.83 5.02
N GLN A 70 0.77 1.23 5.97
CA GLN A 70 0.90 2.60 6.44
C GLN A 70 2.33 3.10 6.26
N ASP A 71 2.51 4.36 5.90
CA ASP A 71 3.82 5.01 5.90
C ASP A 71 4.26 5.39 7.34
N ILE A 72 5.43 6.03 7.45
CA ILE A 72 6.00 6.46 8.73
C ILE A 72 5.15 7.50 9.48
N GLU A 73 4.24 8.19 8.79
CA GLU A 73 3.33 9.20 9.37
C GLU A 73 1.91 8.63 9.58
N GLY A 74 1.69 7.34 9.29
CA GLY A 74 0.43 6.64 9.46
C GLY A 74 -0.56 6.80 8.29
N ASN A 75 -0.14 7.34 7.15
CA ASN A 75 -1.00 7.45 5.96
C ASN A 75 -1.20 6.08 5.31
N GLU A 76 -2.43 5.77 4.94
CA GLU A 76 -2.79 4.48 4.34
C GLU A 76 -2.54 4.44 2.82
N PHE A 77 -2.00 3.33 2.34
CA PHE A 77 -1.88 2.98 0.91
C PHE A 77 -1.93 1.45 0.72
N CYS A 78 -2.23 0.96 -0.47
CA CYS A 78 -2.17 -0.46 -0.80
C CYS A 78 -1.01 -0.75 -1.76
N LEU A 79 -0.41 -1.92 -1.61
CA LEU A 79 0.34 -2.56 -2.68
C LEU A 79 -0.64 -3.35 -3.54
N ASP A 80 -0.57 -3.11 -4.86
CA ASP A 80 -1.44 -3.66 -5.89
C ASP A 80 -0.63 -4.36 -7.01
#